data_AF-A0A350EU11-F1
#
_entry.id   AF-A0A350EU11-F1
#
_cell.length_a   1.000
_cell.length_b   1.000
_cell.length_c   1.000
_cell.angle_alpha   90.00
_cell.angle_beta   90.00
_cell.angle_gamma   90.00
#
_symmetry.space_group_name_H-M   'P 1'
#
loop_
_entity.id
_entity.type
_entity.pdbx_description
1 polymer ?
#
loop_
_entity_poly.entity_id
_entity_poly.type
_entity_poly.pdbx_seq_one_letter_code
_entity_poly.pdbx_strand_id
1 'polypeptide(L)'
;NETGVLQPWAEFAALCRDGKVPLLCDATQWLGRLPASGLGACEFVFGSGHKFGGPKGVGFLKCPVDAGLEPLLLGGHQQEGRR
;
A
#
# COMPACT_ATOMS: atom_id res chain seq x y z
N ASN A 1 -0.43 9.32 11.91
CA ASN A 1 -1.57 8.71 12.65
C ASN A 1 -1.97 9.55 13.88
N GLU A 2 -1.05 10.31 14.47
CA GLU A 2 -1.34 11.16 15.64
C GLU A 2 -1.74 12.60 15.24
N THR A 3 -0.97 13.24 14.36
CA THR A 3 -1.13 14.66 14.02
C THR A 3 -1.99 14.92 12.79
N GLY A 4 -2.21 13.89 11.96
CA GLY A 4 -2.91 14.03 10.68
C GLY A 4 -2.12 14.74 9.58
N VAL A 5 -0.84 15.08 9.81
CA VAL A 5 0.00 15.74 8.81
C VAL A 5 0.15 14.85 7.57
N LEU A 6 -0.18 15.41 6.40
CA LEU A 6 -0.01 14.76 5.12
C LEU A 6 1.43 14.89 4.65
N GLN A 7 2.04 13.77 4.27
CA GLN A 7 3.38 13.75 3.68
C GLN A 7 3.28 14.06 2.17
N PRO A 8 4.30 14.68 1.57
CA PRO A 8 4.38 14.98 0.13
C PRO A 8 4.67 13.70 -0.68
N TRP A 9 3.72 12.75 -0.66
CA TRP A 9 3.91 11.41 -1.20
C TRP A 9 4.03 11.39 -2.73
N ALA A 10 3.43 12.37 -3.43
CA ALA A 10 3.47 12.43 -4.88
C ALA A 10 4.86 12.85 -5.38
N GLU A 11 5.49 13.80 -4.69
CA GLU A 11 6.86 14.23 -4.92
C GLU A 11 7.85 13.09 -4.65
N PHE A 12 7.67 12.36 -3.53
CA PHE A 12 8.47 11.17 -3.26
C PHE A 12 8.26 10.09 -4.32
N ALA A 13 7.04 9.86 -4.79
CA ALA A 13 6.76 8.89 -5.84
C ALA A 13 7.47 9.24 -7.16
N ALA A 14 7.51 10.53 -7.52
CA ALA A 14 8.25 11.00 -8.69
C ALA A 14 9.76 10.78 -8.54
N LEU A 15 10.35 11.20 -7.40
CA LEU A 15 11.78 11.02 -7.13
C LEU A 15 12.19 9.54 -7.11
N CYS A 16 11.40 8.69 -6.47
CA CYS A 16 11.62 7.25 -6.42
C CYS A 16 11.56 6.62 -7.81
N ARG A 17 10.60 7.04 -8.65
CA ARG A 17 10.50 6.58 -10.04
C ARG A 17 11.73 6.97 -10.86
N ASP A 18 12.18 8.21 -10.77
CA ASP A 18 13.38 8.69 -11.47
C ASP A 18 14.63 7.94 -11.02
N GLY A 19 14.73 7.67 -9.72
CA GLY A 19 15.80 6.89 -9.12
C GLY A 19 15.69 5.37 -9.32
N LYS A 20 14.60 4.86 -9.93
CA LYS A 20 14.29 3.43 -10.04
C LYS A 20 14.29 2.70 -8.69
N VAL A 21 13.83 3.38 -7.64
CA VAL A 21 13.69 2.85 -6.28
C VAL A 21 12.21 2.64 -6.00
N PRO A 22 11.78 1.46 -5.52
CA PRO A 22 10.37 1.23 -5.18
C PRO A 22 9.95 2.06 -3.96
N LEU A 23 8.76 2.65 -4.03
CA LEU A 23 8.16 3.39 -2.93
C LEU A 23 7.01 2.59 -2.30
N LEU A 24 7.07 2.40 -0.98
CA LEU A 24 5.98 1.87 -0.16
C LEU A 24 5.26 2.99 0.59
N CYS A 25 3.96 3.12 0.38
CA CYS A 25 3.11 4.11 1.03
C CYS A 25 2.14 3.44 2.02
N ASP A 26 2.20 3.83 3.29
CA ASP A 26 1.15 3.52 4.27
C ASP A 26 -0.03 4.48 4.07
N ALA A 27 -1.11 4.00 3.47
CA ALA A 27 -2.33 4.77 3.24
C ALA A 27 -3.40 4.53 4.32
N THR A 28 -3.06 3.87 5.43
CA THR A 28 -4.02 3.44 6.46
C THR A 28 -4.87 4.58 7.03
N GLN A 29 -4.29 5.78 7.17
CA GLN A 29 -5.02 6.97 7.66
C GLN A 29 -5.61 7.83 6.53
N TRP A 30 -5.27 7.54 5.28
CA TRP A 30 -5.76 8.26 4.10
C TRP A 30 -7.08 7.67 3.58
N LEU A 31 -7.13 6.34 3.48
CA LEU A 31 -8.28 5.60 2.95
C LEU A 31 -9.55 5.89 3.77
N GLY A 32 -10.66 6.11 3.06
CA GLY A 32 -11.94 6.48 3.66
C GLY A 32 -12.04 7.94 4.13
N ARG A 33 -10.98 8.74 4.01
CA ARG A 33 -10.97 10.17 4.38
C ARG A 33 -10.63 11.08 3.21
N LEU A 34 -9.70 10.65 2.35
CA LEU A 34 -9.26 11.39 1.17
C LEU A 34 -9.35 10.52 -0.09
N PRO A 35 -9.39 11.12 -1.30
CA PRO A 35 -9.48 10.37 -2.55
C PRO A 35 -8.29 9.42 -2.72
N ALA A 36 -8.56 8.16 -3.07
CA ALA A 36 -7.49 7.19 -3.35
C ALA A 36 -6.89 7.35 -4.76
N SER A 37 -7.50 8.20 -5.61
CA SER A 37 -6.99 8.51 -6.93
C SER A 37 -5.57 9.06 -6.84
N GLY A 38 -4.66 8.49 -7.63
CA GLY A 38 -3.25 8.88 -7.67
C GLY A 38 -2.33 8.05 -6.75
N LEU A 39 -2.85 7.38 -5.71
CA LEU A 39 -2.02 6.51 -4.85
C LEU A 39 -1.35 5.36 -5.63
N GLY A 40 -1.89 5.00 -6.80
CA GLY A 40 -1.27 4.04 -7.71
C GLY A 40 0.10 4.47 -8.25
N ALA A 41 0.49 5.74 -8.13
CA ALA A 41 1.83 6.23 -8.44
C ALA A 41 2.91 5.68 -7.49
N CYS A 42 2.52 5.24 -6.29
CA CYS A 42 3.37 4.48 -5.38
C CYS A 42 3.40 3.01 -5.81
N GLU A 43 4.58 2.40 -5.78
CA GLU A 43 4.77 1.01 -6.18
C GLU A 43 3.93 0.08 -5.30
N PHE A 44 4.07 0.27 -4.00
CA PHE A 44 3.37 -0.48 -2.98
C PHE A 44 2.48 0.46 -2.15
N VAL A 45 1.25 0.02 -1.86
CA VAL A 45 0.33 0.75 -0.98
C VAL A 45 -0.36 -0.24 -0.06
N PHE A 46 -0.35 0.00 1.25
CA PHE A 46 -1.12 -0.84 2.18
C PHE A 46 -2.12 -0.04 3.01
N GLY A 47 -3.10 -0.75 3.56
CA GLY A 47 -4.12 -0.18 4.43
C GLY A 47 -4.75 -1.23 5.35
N SER A 48 -5.27 -0.77 6.49
CA SER A 48 -6.02 -1.61 7.45
C SER A 48 -7.51 -1.33 7.40
N GLY A 49 -8.33 -2.37 7.20
CA GLY A 49 -9.78 -2.29 7.01
C GLY A 49 -10.50 -1.50 8.09
N HIS A 50 -10.20 -1.80 9.35
CA HIS A 50 -10.87 -1.16 10.50
C HIS A 50 -10.60 0.34 10.66
N LYS A 51 -9.71 0.94 9.86
CA LYS A 51 -9.47 2.39 9.86
C LYS A 51 -10.38 3.14 8.89
N PHE A 52 -11.10 2.42 8.02
CA PHE A 52 -12.04 2.98 7.04
C PHE A 52 -13.38 2.23 7.00
N GLY A 53 -13.80 1.64 8.13
CA GLY A 53 -15.12 1.02 8.29
C GLY A 53 -15.20 -0.48 7.97
N GLY A 54 -14.09 -1.13 7.63
CA GLY A 54 -14.01 -2.58 7.50
C GLY A 54 -13.83 -3.32 8.84
N PRO A 55 -13.80 -4.66 8.83
CA PRO A 55 -13.59 -5.43 10.05
C PRO A 55 -12.15 -5.30 10.59
N LYS A 56 -11.98 -5.55 11.90
CA LYS A 56 -10.65 -5.68 12.53
C LYS A 56 -9.98 -6.97 12.08
N GLY A 57 -8.65 -6.96 12.01
CA GLY A 57 -7.85 -8.13 11.61
C GLY A 57 -7.73 -8.35 10.10
N VAL A 58 -8.30 -7.48 9.25
CA VAL A 58 -8.10 -7.51 7.80
C VAL A 58 -7.43 -6.23 7.30
N GLY A 59 -6.58 -6.40 6.29
CA GLY A 59 -5.93 -5.32 5.54
C GLY A 59 -5.57 -5.81 4.15
N PHE A 60 -4.88 -4.97 3.40
CA PHE A 60 -4.42 -5.30 2.05
C PHE A 60 -3.05 -4.68 1.75
N LEU A 61 -2.38 -5.24 0.75
CA LEU A 61 -1.23 -4.67 0.08
C LEU A 61 -1.54 -4.63 -1.42
N LYS A 62 -1.57 -3.44 -2.02
CA LYS A 62 -1.47 -3.26 -3.47
C LYS A 62 0.01 -3.35 -3.83
N CYS A 63 0.32 -4.17 -4.81
CA CYS A 63 1.66 -4.38 -5.35
C CYS A 63 1.58 -4.65 -6.87
N PRO A 64 2.68 -4.49 -7.61
CA PRO A 64 2.80 -4.98 -8.98
C PRO A 64 2.62 -6.50 -9.04
N VAL A 65 2.19 -6.99 -10.21
CA VAL A 65 2.03 -8.42 -10.46
C VAL A 65 3.37 -9.15 -10.38
N ASP A 66 4.42 -8.51 -10.85
CA ASP A 66 5.80 -8.98 -10.99
C ASP A 66 6.73 -8.43 -9.89
N ALA A 67 6.17 -8.01 -8.76
CA ALA A 67 6.92 -7.36 -7.67
C ALA A 67 8.01 -8.23 -7.02
N GLY A 68 8.11 -9.52 -7.36
CA GLY A 68 9.11 -10.44 -6.81
C GLY A 68 9.04 -10.58 -5.28
N LEU A 69 7.85 -10.43 -4.69
CA LEU A 69 7.68 -10.52 -3.24
C LEU A 69 7.72 -11.97 -2.78
N GLU A 70 8.60 -12.24 -1.81
CA GLU A 70 8.58 -13.51 -1.06
C GLU A 70 7.43 -13.51 -0.05
N PRO A 71 6.54 -14.53 -0.05
CA PRO A 71 5.42 -14.58 0.88
C PRO A 71 5.88 -14.74 2.33
N LEU A 72 5.36 -13.90 3.23
CA LEU A 72 5.60 -14.05 4.68
C LEU A 72 4.82 -15.21 5.29
N LEU A 73 3.59 -15.43 4.80
CA LEU A 73 2.76 -16.57 5.14
C LEU A 73 2.78 -17.50 3.93
N LEU A 74 3.08 -18.77 4.19
CA LEU A 74 3.09 -19.81 3.17
C LEU A 74 1.78 -20.58 3.24
N GLY A 75 1.11 -20.71 2.10
CA GLY A 75 -0.12 -21.46 1.94
C GLY A 75 -0.08 -22.38 0.73
N GLY A 76 -1.25 -22.72 0.21
CA GLY A 76 -1.37 -23.49 -1.02
C GLY A 76 -1.24 -22.61 -2.26
N HIS A 77 -1.42 -23.19 -3.45
CA HIS A 77 -1.37 -22.45 -4.73
C HIS A 77 -2.50 -21.43 -4.95
N GLN A 78 -3.34 -21.18 -3.94
CA GLN A 78 -4.35 -20.13 -3.98
C GLN A 78 -3.68 -18.75 -3.88
N GLN A 79 -4.32 -17.73 -4.43
CA GLN A 79 -3.76 -16.37 -4.48
C GLN A 79 -2.36 -16.29 -5.13
N GLU A 80 -2.13 -17.11 -6.16
CA GLU A 80 -0.87 -17.18 -6.91
C GLU A 80 0.35 -17.54 -6.04
N GLY A 81 0.12 -18.25 -4.93
CA GLY A 81 1.20 -18.60 -3.97
C GLY A 81 1.72 -17.40 -3.19
N ARG A 82 1.00 -16.26 -3.20
CA ARG A 82 1.34 -15.04 -2.44
C ARG A 82 0.78 -15.05 -1.01
N ARG A 83 0.25 -16.18 -0.55
CA ARG A 83 -0.31 -16.41 0.79
C ARG A 83 -0.13 -17.85 1.23
#